data_AF-A0A962FR45-F1
#
_entry.id   AF-A0A962FR45-F1
#
_cell.length_a   1.000
_cell.length_b   1.000
_cell.length_c   1.000
_cell.angle_alpha   90.00
_cell.angle_beta   90.00
_cell.angle_gamma   90.00
#
_symmetry.space_group_name_H-M   'P 1'
#
loop_
_entity.id
_entity.type
_entity.pdbx_description
1 polymer ?
#
loop_
_entity_poly.entity_id
_entity_poly.type
_entity_poly.pdbx_seq_one_letter_code
_entity_poly.pdbx_strand_id
1 'polypeptide(L)'
;MWLYLILGILGLLVGGFIWGLVRIRHGYAQSEQEIAKVRLEDIPALAQRCANVFKESFNETLDLNDFETSARNLSGRLDQHETLKAPFATDDFYWRFVLHTGAFLGELIRVHAGGSWAHDDEGGAPIMKVATREGDVTTYPFDKILKHMQVGDRGDIYAFLHTSLRMDEVVADVAKDAEPGE
;
A
#
# COMPACT_ATOMS: atom_id res chain seq x y z
N MET A 1 -13.38 17.26 -45.27
CA MET A 1 -12.61 18.04 -44.29
C MET A 1 -12.92 17.61 -42.85
N TRP A 2 -14.17 17.67 -42.40
CA TRP A 2 -14.57 17.25 -41.04
C TRP A 2 -14.20 15.81 -40.65
N LEU A 3 -14.31 14.85 -41.57
CA LEU A 3 -13.92 13.46 -41.31
C LEU A 3 -12.43 13.29 -40.94
N TYR A 4 -11.53 14.05 -41.57
CA TYR A 4 -10.10 14.00 -41.26
C TYR A 4 -9.78 14.63 -39.89
N LEU A 5 -10.52 15.68 -39.50
CA LEU A 5 -10.41 16.26 -38.16
C LEU A 5 -10.86 15.28 -37.08
N ILE A 6 -11.99 14.60 -37.29
CA ILE A 6 -12.50 13.58 -36.34
C ILE A 6 -11.51 12.42 -36.22
N LEU A 7 -10.97 11.93 -37.35
CA LEU A 7 -10.00 10.83 -37.34
C LEU A 7 -8.69 11.23 -36.63
N GLY A 8 -8.23 12.47 -36.84
CA GLY A 8 -7.04 13.01 -36.16
C GLY A 8 -7.22 13.13 -34.64
N ILE A 9 -8.37 13.64 -34.19
CA ILE A 9 -8.70 13.73 -32.76
C ILE A 9 -8.80 12.33 -32.14
N LEU A 10 -9.45 11.39 -32.83
CA LEU A 10 -9.56 10.01 -32.37
C LEU A 10 -8.19 9.34 -32.24
N GLY A 11 -7.30 9.54 -33.21
CA GLY A 11 -5.93 9.04 -33.16
C GLY A 11 -5.14 9.59 -31.97
N LEU A 12 -5.28 10.87 -31.65
CA LEU A 12 -4.64 11.48 -30.47
C LEU A 12 -5.22 10.93 -29.15
N LEU A 13 -6.54 10.74 -29.07
CA LEU A 13 -7.18 10.15 -27.89
C LEU A 13 -6.71 8.72 -27.64
N VAL A 14 -6.67 7.89 -28.69
CA VAL A 14 -6.20 6.50 -28.59
C VAL A 14 -4.71 6.45 -28.26
N GLY A 15 -3.89 7.27 -28.93
CA GLY A 15 -2.46 7.36 -28.65
C GLY A 15 -2.16 7.81 -27.22
N GLY A 16 -2.86 8.84 -26.74
CA GLY A 16 -2.75 9.31 -25.35
C GLY A 16 -3.20 8.26 -24.34
N PHE A 17 -4.28 7.53 -24.62
CA PHE A 17 -4.77 6.45 -23.78
C PHE A 17 -3.77 5.29 -23.68
N ILE A 18 -3.23 4.82 -24.81
CA ILE A 18 -2.21 3.75 -24.85
C ILE A 18 -0.97 4.20 -24.08
N TRP A 19 -0.48 5.43 -24.31
CA TRP A 19 0.67 5.95 -23.60
C TRP A 19 0.45 6.06 -22.09
N GLY A 20 -0.75 6.48 -21.67
CA GLY A 20 -1.15 6.49 -20.26
C GLY A 20 -1.09 5.11 -19.62
N LEU A 21 -1.66 4.09 -20.28
CA LEU A 21 -1.64 2.70 -19.79
C LEU A 21 -0.21 2.13 -19.70
N VAL A 22 0.63 2.39 -20.70
CA VAL A 22 2.04 1.94 -20.69
C VAL A 22 2.80 2.58 -19.52
N ARG A 23 2.61 3.88 -19.30
CA ARG A 23 3.26 4.60 -18.19
C ARG A 23 2.85 4.05 -16.83
N ILE A 24 1.57 3.73 -16.63
CA ILE A 24 1.07 3.14 -15.37
C ILE A 24 1.69 1.77 -15.15
N ARG A 25 1.69 0.90 -16.18
CA ARG A 25 2.29 -0.45 -16.07
C ARG A 25 3.78 -0.40 -15.75
N HIS A 26 4.52 0.52 -16.36
CA HIS A 26 5.95 0.67 -16.11
C HIS A 26 6.22 1.14 -14.67
N GLY A 27 5.43 2.11 -14.17
CA GLY A 27 5.55 2.58 -12.78
C GLY A 27 5.24 1.49 -11.75
N TYR A 28 4.27 0.62 -12.04
CA TYR A 28 3.92 -0.51 -11.20
C TYR A 28 5.04 -1.55 -11.13
N ALA A 29 5.55 -2.00 -12.29
CA ALA A 29 6.65 -2.97 -12.33
C ALA A 29 7.93 -2.43 -11.66
N GLN A 30 8.22 -1.14 -11.83
CA GLN A 30 9.32 -0.49 -11.10
C GLN A 30 9.05 -0.50 -9.59
N SER A 31 7.81 -0.24 -9.15
CA SER A 31 7.46 -0.26 -7.73
C SER A 31 7.65 -1.65 -7.12
N GLU A 32 7.20 -2.72 -7.79
CA GLU A 32 7.43 -4.09 -7.33
C GLU A 32 8.93 -4.40 -7.19
N GLN A 33 9.74 -3.99 -8.16
CA GLN A 33 11.20 -4.17 -8.10
C GLN A 33 11.84 -3.39 -6.95
N GLU A 34 11.39 -2.16 -6.70
CA GLU A 34 11.92 -1.36 -5.59
C GLU A 34 11.45 -1.90 -4.23
N ILE A 35 10.22 -2.40 -4.13
CA ILE A 35 9.70 -3.06 -2.92
C ILE A 35 10.51 -4.32 -2.62
N ALA A 36 10.82 -5.15 -3.62
CA ALA A 36 11.63 -6.36 -3.45
C ALA A 36 13.06 -6.08 -2.96
N LYS A 37 13.58 -4.87 -3.19
CA LYS A 37 14.92 -4.45 -2.72
C LYS A 37 14.91 -3.94 -1.27
N VAL A 38 13.74 -3.70 -0.66
CA VAL A 38 13.65 -3.18 0.70
C VAL A 38 14.19 -4.22 1.68
N ARG A 39 15.21 -3.85 2.45
CA ARG A 39 15.74 -4.70 3.53
C ARG A 39 14.94 -4.47 4.79
N LEU A 40 14.77 -5.52 5.61
CA LEU A 40 14.00 -5.42 6.86
C LEU A 40 14.56 -4.35 7.82
N GLU A 41 15.88 -4.15 7.82
CA GLU A 41 16.56 -3.13 8.63
C GLU A 41 16.26 -1.69 8.21
N ASP A 42 15.83 -1.46 6.96
CA ASP A 42 15.50 -0.13 6.45
C ASP A 42 14.06 0.28 6.75
N ILE A 43 13.18 -0.67 7.08
CA ILE A 43 11.75 -0.44 7.29
C ILE A 43 11.47 0.63 8.36
N PRO A 44 12.11 0.62 9.55
CA PRO A 44 11.87 1.66 10.55
C PRO A 44 12.21 3.07 10.04
N ALA A 45 13.29 3.21 9.27
CA ALA A 45 13.69 4.48 8.69
C ALA A 45 12.70 4.95 7.60
N LEU A 46 12.20 4.02 6.77
CA LEU A 46 11.17 4.30 5.77
C LEU A 46 9.86 4.77 6.42
N ALA A 47 9.43 4.08 7.49
CA ALA A 47 8.25 4.44 8.27
C ALA A 47 8.40 5.80 8.95
N GLN A 48 9.54 6.07 9.59
CA GLN A 48 9.82 7.38 10.18
C GLN A 48 9.82 8.50 9.14
N ARG A 49 10.37 8.25 7.95
CA ARG A 49 10.34 9.22 6.86
C ARG A 49 8.90 9.49 6.41
N CYS A 50 8.03 8.48 6.37
CA CYS A 50 6.60 8.67 6.11
C CYS A 50 5.97 9.66 7.10
N ALA A 51 6.17 9.41 8.40
CA ALA A 51 5.64 10.27 9.45
C ALA A 51 6.15 11.72 9.35
N ASN A 52 7.44 11.89 9.05
CA ASN A 52 8.03 13.22 8.86
C ASN A 52 7.41 13.95 7.66
N VAL A 53 7.24 13.28 6.52
CA VAL A 53 6.62 13.88 5.33
C VAL A 53 5.18 14.28 5.60
N PHE A 54 4.41 13.45 6.31
CA PHE A 54 3.03 13.78 6.67
C PHE A 54 2.95 15.05 7.54
N LYS A 55 3.84 15.15 8.52
CA LYS A 55 3.92 16.32 9.38
C LYS A 55 4.34 17.57 8.61
N GLU A 56 5.39 17.47 7.80
CA GLU A 56 5.99 18.60 7.08
C GLU A 56 5.10 19.10 5.93
N SER A 57 4.47 18.19 5.19
CA SER A 57 3.80 18.51 3.92
C SER A 57 2.28 18.62 4.06
N PHE A 58 1.69 17.92 5.02
CA PHE A 58 0.23 17.87 5.20
C PHE A 58 -0.24 18.42 6.55
N ASN A 59 0.69 18.76 7.46
CA ASN A 59 0.39 19.14 8.84
C ASN A 59 -0.46 18.06 9.56
N GLU A 60 -0.22 16.79 9.22
CA GLU A 60 -0.86 15.62 9.79
C GLU A 60 0.15 14.81 10.60
N THR A 61 -0.27 14.30 11.76
CA THR A 61 0.60 13.47 12.59
C THR A 61 0.35 12.00 12.29
N LEU A 62 1.43 11.27 12.06
CA LEU A 62 1.46 9.82 12.06
C LEU A 62 2.34 9.37 13.23
N ASP A 63 1.75 8.69 14.19
CA ASP A 63 2.41 8.16 15.40
C ASP A 63 2.11 6.66 15.52
N LEU A 64 3.17 5.85 15.61
CA LEU A 64 3.05 4.41 15.76
C LEU A 64 2.36 4.01 17.10
N ASN A 65 2.28 4.91 18.08
CA ASN A 65 1.57 4.65 19.34
C ASN A 65 0.09 5.04 19.30
N ASP A 66 -0.34 5.85 18.33
CA ASP A 66 -1.73 6.24 18.14
C ASP A 66 -2.28 5.61 16.85
N PHE A 67 -2.78 4.38 16.99
CA PHE A 67 -3.29 3.60 15.87
C PHE A 67 -4.42 4.32 15.13
N GLU A 68 -5.43 4.79 15.86
CA GLU A 68 -6.69 5.28 15.28
C GLU A 68 -6.48 6.56 14.47
N THR A 69 -5.75 7.54 15.05
CA THR A 69 -5.45 8.78 14.35
C THR A 69 -4.55 8.52 13.15
N SER A 70 -3.53 7.67 13.30
CA SER A 70 -2.58 7.37 12.22
C SER A 70 -3.21 6.58 11.08
N ALA A 71 -4.06 5.59 11.39
CA ALA A 71 -4.80 4.81 10.41
C ALA A 71 -5.73 5.72 9.57
N ARG A 72 -6.44 6.62 10.25
CA ARG A 72 -7.34 7.59 9.61
C ARG A 72 -6.59 8.56 8.71
N ASN A 73 -5.51 9.17 9.20
CA ASN A 73 -4.71 10.12 8.43
C ASN A 73 -4.05 9.44 7.22
N LEU A 74 -3.44 8.27 7.43
CA LEU A 74 -2.81 7.49 6.37
C LEU A 74 -3.83 7.11 5.29
N SER A 75 -4.96 6.50 5.67
CA SER A 75 -5.99 6.09 4.71
C SER A 75 -6.61 7.28 3.99
N GLY A 76 -6.96 8.34 4.72
CA GLY A 76 -7.58 9.53 4.12
C GLY A 76 -6.67 10.22 3.10
N ARG A 77 -5.35 10.13 3.30
CA ARG A 77 -4.36 10.67 2.37
C ARG A 77 -4.11 9.74 1.17
N LEU A 78 -4.13 8.42 1.37
CA LEU A 78 -4.03 7.43 0.29
C LEU A 78 -5.26 7.47 -0.63
N ASP A 79 -6.45 7.73 -0.09
CA ASP A 79 -7.66 8.00 -0.88
C ASP A 79 -7.49 9.24 -1.81
N GLN A 80 -6.52 10.11 -1.51
CA GLN A 80 -6.15 11.31 -2.26
C GLN A 80 -4.71 11.20 -2.81
N HIS A 81 -4.32 10.01 -3.26
CA HIS A 81 -2.96 9.66 -3.66
C HIS A 81 -2.26 10.61 -4.65
N GLU A 82 -3.00 11.35 -5.48
CA GLU A 82 -2.40 12.37 -6.35
C GLU A 82 -1.62 13.42 -5.56
N THR A 83 -2.01 13.68 -4.31
CA THR A 83 -1.33 14.60 -3.38
C THR A 83 -0.07 14.02 -2.74
N LEU A 84 0.07 12.69 -2.70
CA LEU A 84 1.22 12.00 -2.10
C LEU A 84 2.45 12.01 -3.00
N LYS A 85 2.28 12.21 -4.30
CA LYS A 85 3.38 12.05 -5.26
C LYS A 85 4.50 13.06 -5.06
N ALA A 86 4.17 14.35 -5.02
CA ALA A 86 5.17 15.41 -4.95
C ALA A 86 6.00 15.41 -3.65
N PRO A 87 5.40 15.24 -2.45
CA PRO A 87 6.15 15.27 -1.19
C PRO A 87 7.14 14.11 -1.01
N PHE A 88 6.90 12.99 -1.70
CA PHE A 88 7.76 11.81 -1.68
C PHE A 88 8.62 11.68 -2.94
N ALA A 89 8.52 12.61 -3.89
CA ALA A 89 9.22 12.53 -5.16
C ALA A 89 10.73 12.60 -4.95
N THR A 90 11.44 11.70 -5.63
CA THR A 90 12.87 11.79 -5.87
C THR A 90 13.12 11.64 -7.36
N ASP A 91 14.22 12.21 -7.87
CA ASP A 91 14.51 12.28 -9.30
C ASP A 91 14.42 10.91 -10.02
N ASP A 92 14.70 9.81 -9.32
CA ASP A 92 14.80 8.48 -9.90
C ASP A 92 13.55 7.58 -9.71
N PHE A 93 12.60 7.96 -8.84
CA PHE A 93 11.48 7.07 -8.50
C PHE A 93 10.18 7.80 -8.16
N TYR A 94 9.23 7.74 -9.09
CA TYR A 94 7.95 8.45 -9.02
C TYR A 94 6.95 7.87 -8.01
N TRP A 95 7.01 6.56 -7.71
CA TRP A 95 6.09 5.87 -6.80
C TRP A 95 6.70 5.65 -5.40
N ARG A 96 7.71 6.43 -5.04
CA ARG A 96 8.47 6.25 -3.79
C ARG A 96 7.63 6.32 -2.53
N PHE A 97 6.52 7.07 -2.56
CA PHE A 97 5.57 7.09 -1.44
C PHE A 97 5.12 5.68 -1.03
N VAL A 98 4.98 4.75 -1.98
CA VAL A 98 4.55 3.36 -1.72
C VAL A 98 5.47 2.67 -0.71
N LEU A 99 6.79 2.88 -0.82
CA LEU A 99 7.76 2.30 0.12
C LEU A 99 7.57 2.85 1.53
N HIS A 100 7.39 4.17 1.64
CA HIS A 100 7.26 4.84 2.93
C HIS A 100 5.92 4.54 3.59
N THR A 101 4.82 4.61 2.85
CA THR A 101 3.48 4.31 3.36
C THR A 101 3.31 2.82 3.64
N GLY A 102 3.89 1.93 2.82
CA GLY A 102 3.88 0.48 3.04
C GLY A 102 4.67 0.09 4.29
N ALA A 103 5.85 0.67 4.49
CA ALA A 103 6.63 0.47 5.71
C ALA A 103 5.89 0.98 6.95
N PHE A 104 5.30 2.18 6.89
CA PHE A 104 4.53 2.72 8.01
C PHE A 104 3.28 1.88 8.32
N LEU A 105 2.55 1.45 7.29
CA LEU A 105 1.40 0.55 7.41
C LEU A 105 1.78 -0.74 8.13
N GLY A 106 2.88 -1.37 7.73
CA GLY A 106 3.36 -2.58 8.37
C GLY A 106 3.87 -2.33 9.79
N GLU A 107 4.55 -1.22 10.08
CA GLU A 107 4.94 -0.87 11.45
C GLU A 107 3.74 -0.66 12.37
N LEU A 108 2.63 -0.10 11.87
CA LEU A 108 1.38 -0.04 12.64
C LEU A 108 0.87 -1.45 12.98
N ILE A 109 0.88 -2.37 12.01
CA ILE A 109 0.48 -3.77 12.25
C ILE A 109 1.46 -4.44 13.24
N ARG A 110 2.76 -4.22 13.09
CA ARG A 110 3.80 -4.76 13.98
C ARG A 110 3.57 -4.36 15.44
N VAL A 111 3.29 -3.07 15.67
CA VAL A 111 3.13 -2.51 17.02
C VAL A 111 1.79 -2.92 17.64
N HIS A 112 0.69 -2.90 16.88
CA HIS A 112 -0.66 -3.07 17.43
C HIS A 112 -1.25 -4.48 17.28
N ALA A 113 -0.81 -5.24 16.28
CA ALA A 113 -1.22 -6.64 16.07
C ALA A 113 -0.12 -7.64 16.48
N GLY A 114 1.03 -7.18 16.99
CA GLY A 114 2.14 -8.07 17.37
C GLY A 114 2.80 -8.78 16.19
N GLY A 115 2.70 -8.20 14.99
CA GLY A 115 3.29 -8.79 13.80
C GLY A 115 4.83 -8.83 13.81
N SER A 116 5.41 -9.60 12.90
CA SER A 116 6.85 -9.69 12.68
C SER A 116 7.17 -9.60 11.18
N TRP A 117 8.17 -8.78 10.84
CA TRP A 117 8.65 -8.69 9.47
C TRP A 117 9.46 -9.93 9.09
N ALA A 118 9.25 -10.42 7.87
CA ALA A 118 10.04 -11.47 7.24
C ALA A 118 10.21 -11.16 5.75
N HIS A 119 11.14 -11.85 5.09
CA HIS A 119 11.08 -12.00 3.64
C HIS A 119 10.25 -13.24 3.32
N ASP A 120 9.62 -13.26 2.15
CA ASP A 120 9.13 -14.52 1.61
C ASP A 120 10.30 -15.47 1.30
N ASP A 121 10.00 -16.75 1.14
CA ASP A 121 11.01 -17.79 0.87
C ASP A 121 11.66 -17.65 -0.52
N GLU A 122 11.14 -16.77 -1.39
CA GLU A 122 11.61 -16.52 -2.75
C GLU A 122 12.52 -15.28 -2.85
N GLY A 123 12.78 -14.59 -1.73
CA GLY A 123 13.60 -13.37 -1.70
C GLY A 123 12.88 -12.13 -2.22
N GLY A 124 11.55 -12.12 -2.14
CA GLY A 124 10.68 -11.04 -2.57
C GLY A 124 10.43 -9.96 -1.51
N ALA A 125 9.33 -9.24 -1.71
CA ALA A 125 8.90 -8.11 -0.89
C ALA A 125 8.85 -8.46 0.61
N PRO A 126 9.19 -7.53 1.52
CA PRO A 126 8.97 -7.74 2.94
C PRO A 126 7.50 -8.03 3.25
N ILE A 127 7.26 -9.14 3.94
CA ILE A 127 5.95 -9.60 4.41
C ILE A 127 5.84 -9.42 5.91
N MET A 128 4.60 -9.36 6.40
CA MET A 128 4.29 -9.23 7.82
C MET A 128 3.54 -10.47 8.30
N LYS A 129 4.13 -11.24 9.21
CA LYS A 129 3.51 -12.41 9.84
C LYS A 129 2.87 -12.00 11.16
N VAL A 130 1.58 -12.25 11.31
CA VAL A 130 0.82 -12.00 12.53
C VAL A 130 0.44 -13.35 13.12
N ALA A 131 0.91 -13.62 14.35
CA ALA A 131 0.59 -14.87 15.03
C ALA A 131 -0.90 -14.88 15.41
N THR A 132 -1.59 -15.97 15.11
CA THR A 132 -2.98 -16.22 15.49
C THR A 132 -3.12 -17.57 16.20
N ARG A 133 -4.28 -17.84 16.79
CA ARG A 133 -4.58 -19.13 17.44
C ARG A 133 -4.44 -20.33 16.51
N GLU A 134 -4.69 -20.16 15.22
CA GLU A 134 -4.66 -21.21 14.20
C GLU A 134 -3.35 -21.27 13.43
N GLY A 135 -2.38 -20.41 13.76
CA GLY A 135 -1.08 -20.30 13.11
C GLY A 135 -0.73 -18.87 12.70
N ASP A 136 0.30 -18.70 11.88
CA ASP A 136 0.69 -17.37 11.41
C ASP A 136 -0.10 -16.98 10.16
N VAL A 137 -0.73 -15.80 10.20
CA VAL A 137 -1.30 -15.18 9.01
C VAL A 137 -0.28 -14.24 8.39
N THR A 138 -0.06 -14.38 7.09
CA THR A 138 0.84 -13.50 6.34
C THR A 138 0.05 -12.37 5.69
N THR A 139 0.53 -11.14 5.87
CA THR A 139 0.04 -9.93 5.22
C THR A 139 1.14 -9.26 4.41
N TYR A 140 0.75 -8.43 3.44
CA TYR A 140 1.64 -7.83 2.46
C TYR A 140 1.45 -6.31 2.45
N PRO A 141 2.02 -5.57 3.42
CA PRO A 141 1.74 -4.14 3.57
C PRO A 141 2.08 -3.30 2.33
N PHE A 142 3.23 -3.56 1.70
CA PHE A 142 3.64 -2.85 0.49
C PHE A 142 2.71 -3.13 -0.69
N ASP A 143 2.42 -4.40 -0.95
CA ASP A 143 1.51 -4.80 -2.02
C ASP A 143 0.09 -4.29 -1.78
N LYS A 144 -0.35 -4.18 -0.53
CA LYS A 144 -1.66 -3.62 -0.20
C LYS A 144 -1.75 -2.17 -0.61
N ILE A 145 -0.72 -1.35 -0.32
CA ILE A 145 -0.65 0.02 -0.81
C ILE A 145 -0.65 0.05 -2.34
N LEU A 146 0.19 -0.78 -2.97
CA LEU A 146 0.33 -0.79 -4.42
C LEU A 146 -0.98 -1.22 -5.13
N LYS A 147 -1.69 -2.22 -4.61
CA LYS A 147 -3.01 -2.65 -5.09
C LYS A 147 -4.08 -1.59 -4.87
N HIS A 148 -4.08 -0.96 -3.68
CA HIS A 148 -4.99 0.16 -3.40
C HIS A 148 -4.79 1.28 -4.42
N MET A 149 -3.55 1.52 -4.86
CA MET A 149 -3.27 2.50 -5.88
C MET A 149 -3.86 2.22 -7.27
N GLN A 150 -4.12 0.95 -7.59
CA GLN A 150 -4.65 0.56 -8.89
C GLN A 150 -6.18 0.50 -8.90
N VAL A 151 -6.74 -0.08 -7.85
CA VAL A 151 -8.15 -0.49 -7.81
C VAL A 151 -8.80 -0.29 -6.43
N GLY A 152 -8.11 0.38 -5.51
CA GLY A 152 -8.58 0.55 -4.14
C GLY A 152 -9.76 1.52 -4.03
N ASP A 153 -10.75 1.13 -3.24
CA ASP A 153 -11.85 2.00 -2.85
C ASP A 153 -11.46 2.85 -1.64
N ARG A 154 -12.19 3.97 -1.45
CA ARG A 154 -12.00 4.85 -0.30
C ARG A 154 -12.18 4.09 1.00
N GLY A 155 -11.23 4.26 1.92
CA GLY A 155 -11.27 3.61 3.24
C GLY A 155 -10.82 2.14 3.24
N ASP A 156 -10.42 1.56 2.11
CA ASP A 156 -9.92 0.17 2.04
C ASP A 156 -8.67 -0.04 2.91
N ILE A 157 -7.78 0.94 2.97
CA ILE A 157 -6.58 0.88 3.84
C ILE A 157 -6.96 0.93 5.32
N TYR A 158 -7.90 1.80 5.68
CA TYR A 158 -8.43 1.88 7.03
C TYR A 158 -9.08 0.55 7.46
N ALA A 159 -9.93 -0.02 6.60
CA ALA A 159 -10.57 -1.31 6.86
C ALA A 159 -9.52 -2.42 7.02
N PHE A 160 -8.53 -2.48 6.13
CA PHE A 160 -7.44 -3.45 6.22
C PHE A 160 -6.65 -3.37 7.54
N LEU A 161 -6.33 -2.16 8.00
CA LEU A 161 -5.65 -1.95 9.29
C LEU A 161 -6.49 -2.50 10.46
N HIS A 162 -7.78 -2.18 10.50
CA HIS A 162 -8.70 -2.67 11.55
C HIS A 162 -8.89 -4.19 11.48
N THR A 163 -8.98 -4.77 10.29
CA THR A 163 -9.02 -6.24 10.11
C THR A 163 -7.72 -6.88 10.60
N SER A 164 -6.57 -6.25 10.38
CA SER A 164 -5.27 -6.77 10.83
C SER A 164 -5.13 -6.81 12.35
N LEU A 165 -5.86 -5.97 13.09
CA LEU A 165 -5.91 -6.05 14.56
C LEU A 165 -6.77 -7.20 15.09
N ARG A 166 -7.67 -7.73 14.25
CA ARG A 166 -8.67 -8.74 14.63
C ARG A 166 -8.46 -10.06 13.91
N MET A 167 -7.24 -10.34 13.45
CA MET A 167 -6.96 -11.52 12.62
C MET A 167 -7.33 -12.83 13.33
N ASP A 168 -7.16 -12.92 14.64
CA ASP A 168 -7.61 -14.07 15.43
C ASP A 168 -9.10 -14.37 15.28
N GLU A 169 -9.94 -13.34 15.24
CA GLU A 169 -11.39 -13.50 15.14
C GLU A 169 -11.80 -13.84 13.70
N VAL A 170 -11.18 -13.17 12.73
CA VAL A 170 -11.47 -13.37 11.30
C VAL A 170 -11.08 -14.77 10.85
N VAL A 171 -9.93 -15.27 11.28
CA VAL A 171 -9.47 -16.63 10.96
C VAL A 171 -10.41 -17.67 11.59
N ALA A 172 -10.79 -17.49 12.86
CA ALA A 172 -11.70 -18.40 13.55
C ALA A 172 -13.10 -18.45 12.91
N ASP A 173 -13.61 -17.35 12.37
CA ASP A 173 -14.89 -17.33 11.66
C ASP A 173 -14.80 -18.04 10.31
N VAL A 174 -13.70 -17.84 9.56
CA VAL A 174 -13.46 -18.55 8.28
C VAL A 174 -13.31 -20.07 8.50
N ALA A 175 -12.62 -20.48 9.57
CA ALA A 175 -12.46 -21.89 9.90
C ALA A 175 -13.80 -22.57 10.23
N LYS A 176 -14.69 -21.89 10.96
CA LYS A 176 -16.05 -22.38 11.26
C LYS A 176 -16.91 -22.51 10.02
N ASP A 177 -16.85 -21.56 9.10
CA ASP A 177 -17.62 -21.59 7.85
C ASP A 177 -17.12 -22.65 6.86
N ALA A 178 -15.88 -23.12 7.02
CA ALA A 178 -15.28 -24.17 6.20
C ALA A 178 -15.62 -25.60 6.64
N GLU A 179 -16.20 -25.80 7.83
CA GLU A 179 -16.70 -27.11 8.27
C GLU A 179 -18.05 -27.40 7.59
N PRO A 180 -18.15 -28.39 6.69
CA PRO A 180 -19.41 -28.75 6.08
C PRO A 180 -20.32 -29.30 7.18
N GLY A 181 -21.50 -28.68 7.36
CA GLY A 181 -22.47 -29.14 8.35
C GLY A 181 -22.73 -30.64 8.22
N GLU A 182 -22.42 -31.37 9.29
CA GLU A 182 -22.73 -32.81 9.43
C GLU A 182 -24.23 -33.10 9.40
#